data_AF-A0A414M234-F1
#
_entry.id   AF-A0A414M234-F1
#
_cell.length_a   1.000
_cell.length_b   1.000
_cell.length_c   1.000
_cell.angle_alpha   90.00
_cell.angle_beta   90.00
_cell.angle_gamma   90.00
#
_symmetry.space_group_name_H-M   'P 1'
#
loop_
_entity.id
_entity.type
_entity.pdbx_description
1 polymer ?
#
loop_
_entity_poly.entity_id
_entity_poly.type
_entity_poly.pdbx_seq_one_letter_code
_entity_poly.pdbx_strand_id
1 'polypeptide(L)'
;SSATGYKGASSVSDPTGVAVAWGHEARAKGCKGAHLILSDWKYVGARYSDGDYMDPYDKESWELTGANMVVVDGEKIKEDTYYRCIEGEIVEVTEDGEIIEE
;
A
#
# COMPACT_ATOMS: atom_id res chain seq x y z
N SER A 1 -12.06 -0.47 6.08
CA SER A 1 -11.69 0.88 5.62
C SER A 1 -11.03 0.79 4.25
N SER A 2 -11.00 1.87 3.46
CA SER A 2 -10.34 1.85 2.14
C SER A 2 -9.62 3.17 1.84
N ALA A 3 -8.40 3.06 1.32
CA ALA A 3 -7.58 4.15 0.80
C ALA A 3 -7.25 3.88 -0.68
N THR A 4 -7.91 4.59 -1.58
CA THR A 4 -7.82 4.35 -3.04
C THR A 4 -7.04 5.44 -3.79
N GLY A 5 -6.60 6.48 -3.09
CA GLY A 5 -5.83 7.60 -3.65
C GLY A 5 -4.33 7.54 -3.33
N TYR A 6 -3.59 8.53 -3.82
CA TYR A 6 -2.15 8.67 -3.62
C TYR A 6 -1.78 8.76 -2.14
N LYS A 7 -0.85 7.90 -1.69
CA LYS A 7 -0.32 7.87 -0.31
C LYS A 7 -1.39 7.72 0.79
N GLY A 8 -2.57 7.22 0.44
CA GLY A 8 -3.65 7.03 1.40
C GLY A 8 -3.32 5.98 2.46
N ALA A 9 -3.83 6.18 3.68
CA ALA A 9 -3.66 5.23 4.78
C ALA A 9 -5.00 4.59 5.13
N SER A 10 -5.03 3.27 5.21
CA SER A 10 -6.18 2.49 5.68
C SER A 10 -5.86 1.78 6.99
N SER A 11 -6.82 1.71 7.89
CA SER A 11 -6.65 0.98 9.15
C SER A 11 -7.93 0.26 9.55
N VAL A 12 -7.76 -0.79 10.35
CA VAL A 12 -8.86 -1.57 10.91
C VAL A 12 -8.50 -2.09 12.29
N SER A 13 -9.45 -2.01 13.24
CA SER A 13 -9.28 -2.45 14.63
C SER A 13 -10.19 -3.63 14.99
N ASP A 14 -11.01 -4.11 14.05
CA ASP A 14 -11.84 -5.30 14.22
C ASP A 14 -11.13 -6.51 13.60
N PRO A 15 -10.95 -7.63 14.34
CA PRO A 15 -10.29 -8.85 13.83
C PRO A 15 -10.98 -9.50 12.62
N THR A 16 -12.26 -9.22 12.40
CA THR A 16 -13.01 -9.70 11.22
C THR A 16 -13.03 -8.68 10.09
N GLY A 17 -12.48 -7.50 10.34
CA GLY A 17 -12.48 -6.38 9.41
C GLY A 17 -11.39 -6.47 8.34
N VAL A 18 -11.52 -5.58 7.35
CA VAL A 18 -10.61 -5.46 6.22
C VAL A 18 -10.15 -4.01 6.06
N ALA A 19 -8.85 -3.81 5.94
CA ALA A 19 -8.25 -2.55 5.50
C ALA A 19 -7.73 -2.70 4.07
N VAL A 20 -8.15 -1.81 3.19
CA VAL A 20 -7.83 -1.86 1.76
C VAL A 20 -6.97 -0.65 1.41
N ALA A 21 -5.76 -0.87 0.91
CA ALA A 21 -4.91 0.14 0.30
C ALA A 21 -4.75 -0.18 -1.19
N TRP A 22 -5.48 0.57 -2.02
CA TRP A 22 -5.61 0.32 -3.45
C TRP A 22 -5.09 1.46 -4.33
N GLY A 23 -4.51 2.50 -3.74
CA GLY A 23 -3.92 3.64 -4.46
C GLY A 23 -2.41 3.54 -4.59
N HIS A 24 -1.83 4.36 -5.46
CA HIS A 24 -0.37 4.48 -5.57
C HIS A 24 0.24 4.90 -4.23
N GLU A 25 1.21 4.12 -3.75
CA GLU A 25 1.87 4.28 -2.45
C GLU A 25 0.94 4.25 -1.23
N ALA A 26 -0.28 3.73 -1.40
CA ALA A 26 -1.21 3.57 -0.29
C ALA A 26 -0.73 2.46 0.65
N ARG A 27 -1.03 2.60 1.94
CA ARG A 27 -0.60 1.67 3.01
C ARG A 27 -1.79 1.25 3.86
N ALA A 28 -1.71 0.04 4.42
CA ALA A 28 -2.73 -0.47 5.35
C ALA A 28 -2.10 -1.03 6.62
N LYS A 29 -2.80 -0.90 7.75
CA LYS A 29 -2.49 -1.57 9.01
C LYS A 29 -3.73 -2.21 9.64
N GLY A 30 -3.53 -3.17 10.53
CA GLY A 30 -4.63 -3.87 11.20
C GLY A 30 -4.23 -4.47 12.55
N CYS A 31 -5.24 -4.85 13.32
CA CYS A 31 -5.08 -5.72 14.49
C CYS A 31 -5.03 -7.20 14.09
N LYS A 32 -4.59 -8.08 14.99
CA LYS A 32 -4.50 -9.52 14.73
C LYS A 32 -5.84 -10.12 14.26
N GLY A 33 -5.76 -10.92 13.20
CA GLY A 33 -6.90 -11.55 12.52
C GLY A 33 -7.47 -10.72 11.36
N ALA A 34 -7.27 -9.40 11.36
CA ALA A 34 -7.77 -8.55 10.30
C ALA A 34 -7.07 -8.84 8.95
N HIS A 35 -7.75 -8.54 7.86
CA HIS A 35 -7.20 -8.69 6.52
C HIS A 35 -6.71 -7.36 5.96
N LEU A 36 -5.57 -7.39 5.30
CA LEU A 36 -5.04 -6.28 4.52
C LEU A 36 -5.10 -6.64 3.04
N ILE A 37 -5.64 -5.75 2.21
CA ILE A 37 -5.61 -5.86 0.75
C ILE A 37 -4.75 -4.71 0.23
N LEU A 38 -3.67 -5.04 -0.46
CA LEU A 38 -2.62 -4.11 -0.87
C LEU A 38 -2.39 -4.22 -2.38
N SER A 39 -2.48 -3.11 -3.11
CA SER A 39 -2.10 -3.04 -4.53
C SER A 39 -0.74 -2.39 -4.71
N ASP A 40 -0.01 -2.80 -5.75
CA ASP A 40 1.20 -2.12 -6.21
C ASP A 40 0.92 -1.44 -7.57
N TRP A 41 0.86 -0.12 -7.55
CA TRP A 41 0.69 0.71 -8.74
C TRP A 41 2.01 1.37 -9.09
N LYS A 42 2.49 1.12 -10.30
CA LYS A 42 3.72 1.70 -10.84
C LYS A 42 3.37 2.78 -11.87
N TYR A 43 4.04 3.93 -11.75
CA TYR A 43 4.01 4.94 -12.80
C TYR A 43 4.91 4.49 -13.96
N VAL A 44 4.34 4.39 -15.16
CA VAL A 44 5.01 3.99 -16.40
C VAL A 44 5.08 5.11 -17.45
N GLY A 45 4.49 6.27 -17.15
CA GLY A 45 4.53 7.46 -18.00
C GLY A 45 5.87 8.21 -17.95
N ALA A 46 5.94 9.33 -18.68
CA ALA A 46 7.12 10.19 -18.71
C ALA A 46 7.26 11.00 -17.41
N ARG A 47 8.50 11.25 -17.00
CA ARG A 47 8.83 12.06 -15.81
C ARG A 47 9.58 13.32 -16.22
N TYR A 48 9.38 14.39 -15.47
CA TYR A 48 10.22 15.58 -15.54
C TYR A 48 11.65 15.27 -15.02
N SER A 49 12.59 16.15 -15.30
CA SER A 49 13.99 15.99 -14.90
C SER A 49 14.23 16.00 -13.38
N ASP A 50 13.28 16.55 -12.63
CA ASP A 50 13.25 16.54 -11.15
C ASP A 50 12.61 15.27 -10.57
N GLY A 51 12.09 14.38 -11.43
CA GLY A 51 11.47 13.10 -11.05
C GLY A 51 9.96 13.14 -10.91
N ASP A 52 9.32 14.31 -11.01
CA ASP A 52 7.85 14.45 -10.93
C ASP A 52 7.16 13.82 -12.15
N TYR A 53 5.91 13.43 -11.96
CA TYR A 53 5.06 12.83 -13.00
C TYR A 53 4.62 13.89 -14.02
N MET A 54 4.79 13.63 -15.32
CA MET A 54 4.30 14.54 -16.36
C MET A 54 2.77 14.51 -16.45
N ASP A 55 2.19 13.31 -16.56
CA ASP A 55 0.75 13.09 -16.75
C ASP A 55 0.15 12.19 -15.66
N PRO A 56 0.17 12.60 -14.38
CA PRO A 56 -0.27 11.75 -13.26
C PRO A 56 -1.77 11.41 -13.27
N TYR A 57 -2.59 12.18 -14.01
CA TYR A 57 -4.02 11.94 -14.13
C TYR A 57 -4.40 11.12 -15.36
N ASP A 58 -3.44 10.79 -16.22
CA ASP A 58 -3.67 9.88 -17.33
C ASP A 58 -3.66 8.43 -16.84
N LYS A 59 -4.77 7.73 -17.04
CA LYS A 59 -4.94 6.32 -16.69
C LYS A 59 -3.88 5.43 -17.36
N GLU A 60 -3.41 5.79 -18.55
CA GLU A 60 -2.45 4.98 -19.31
C GLU A 60 -1.01 5.13 -18.78
N SER A 61 -0.78 6.11 -17.90
CA SER A 61 0.51 6.31 -17.22
C SER A 61 0.70 5.40 -16.00
N TRP A 62 -0.27 4.55 -15.66
CA TRP A 62 -0.24 3.70 -14.47
C TRP A 62 -0.47 2.23 -14.82
N GLU A 63 0.35 1.37 -14.23
CA GLU A 63 0.26 -0.08 -14.36
C GLU A 63 0.09 -0.72 -12.99
N LEU A 64 -0.88 -1.64 -12.86
CA LEU A 64 -1.02 -2.49 -11.68
C LEU A 64 -0.03 -3.65 -11.80
N THR A 65 1.08 -3.59 -11.07
CA THR A 65 2.17 -4.57 -11.16
C THR A 65 2.00 -5.75 -10.20
N GLY A 66 1.16 -5.59 -9.17
CA GLY A 66 0.87 -6.66 -8.22
C GLY A 66 -0.28 -6.31 -7.28
N ALA A 67 -0.83 -7.32 -6.62
CA ALA A 67 -1.75 -7.16 -5.52
C ALA A 67 -1.69 -8.36 -4.59
N ASN A 68 -1.79 -8.12 -3.29
CA ASN A 68 -1.71 -9.14 -2.25
C ASN A 68 -2.83 -8.96 -1.24
N MET A 69 -3.29 -10.08 -0.70
CA MET A 69 -4.19 -10.14 0.45
C MET A 69 -3.50 -10.96 1.54
N VAL A 70 -3.34 -10.36 2.71
CA VAL A 70 -2.69 -11.00 3.87
C VAL A 70 -3.55 -10.87 5.12
N VAL A 71 -3.34 -11.79 6.05
CA VAL A 71 -3.93 -11.73 7.39
C VAL A 71 -2.86 -11.22 8.35
N VAL A 72 -3.23 -10.32 9.26
CA VAL A 72 -2.37 -9.90 10.37
C VAL A 72 -2.25 -11.06 11.35
N ASP A 73 -1.14 -11.80 11.31
CA ASP A 73 -0.89 -12.95 12.18
C ASP A 73 -0.23 -12.57 13.52
N GLY A 74 0.36 -11.37 13.59
CA GLY A 74 1.10 -10.86 14.74
C GLY A 74 2.56 -11.36 14.80
N GLU A 75 3.03 -12.06 13.77
CA GLU A 75 4.39 -12.58 13.67
C GLU A 75 5.10 -12.02 12.43
N LYS A 76 4.65 -12.43 11.24
CA LYS A 76 5.17 -11.94 9.95
C LYS A 76 4.52 -10.62 9.56
N ILE A 77 3.21 -10.54 9.78
CA ILE A 77 2.44 -9.31 9.61
C ILE A 77 2.06 -8.84 11.02
N LYS A 78 2.84 -7.89 11.52
CA LYS A 78 2.73 -7.33 12.87
C LYS A 78 1.47 -6.49 13.01
N GLU A 79 0.93 -6.47 14.23
CA GLU A 79 -0.19 -5.62 14.58
C GLU A 79 0.22 -4.14 14.58
N ASP A 80 -0.74 -3.26 14.29
CA ASP A 80 -0.55 -1.80 14.29
C ASP A 80 0.67 -1.30 13.49
N THR A 81 1.10 -2.08 12.49
CA THR A 81 2.22 -1.77 11.61
C THR A 81 1.70 -1.55 10.20
N TYR A 82 2.20 -0.50 9.53
CA TYR A 82 1.80 -0.20 8.16
C TYR A 82 2.56 -1.06 7.16
N TYR A 83 1.84 -1.53 6.14
CA TYR A 83 2.38 -2.32 5.05
C TYR A 83 2.01 -1.74 3.69
N ARG A 84 2.91 -1.90 2.73
CA ARG A 84 2.71 -1.64 1.29
C ARG A 84 2.97 -2.92 0.49
N CYS A 85 2.40 -2.99 -0.72
CA CYS A 85 2.83 -3.94 -1.73
C CYS A 85 3.81 -3.21 -2.66
N ILE A 86 5.04 -3.69 -2.80
CA ILE A 86 6.09 -3.10 -3.62
C ILE A 86 6.73 -4.23 -4.42
N GLU A 87 6.67 -4.15 -5.75
CA GLU A 87 7.15 -5.19 -6.66
C GLU A 87 6.56 -6.58 -6.35
N GLY A 88 5.30 -6.60 -5.89
CA GLY A 88 4.59 -7.84 -5.53
C GLY A 88 4.91 -8.39 -4.13
N GLU A 89 5.81 -7.75 -3.38
CA GLU A 89 6.18 -8.16 -2.02
C GLU A 89 5.51 -7.26 -0.97
N ILE A 90 5.24 -7.83 0.21
CA ILE A 90 4.69 -7.08 1.34
C ILE A 90 5.83 -6.51 2.17
N VAL A 91 5.87 -5.18 2.29
CA VAL A 91 6.97 -4.44 2.92
C VAL A 91 6.44 -3.59 4.06
N GLU A 92 7.13 -3.62 5.21
CA GLU A 92 6.88 -2.74 6.36
C GLU A 92 7.25 -1.29 6.04
N VAL A 93 6.36 -0.36 6.39
CA VAL A 93 6.58 1.07 6.18
C VAL A 93 6.23 1.90 7.40
N THR A 94 6.81 3.08 7.47
CA THR A 94 6.52 4.09 8.49
C THR A 94 5.09 4.64 8.35
N GLU A 95 4.66 5.42 9.35
CA GLU A 95 3.42 6.18 9.29
C GLU A 95 3.35 7.12 8.08
N ASP A 96 4.49 7.56 7.53
CA ASP A 96 4.58 8.39 6.32
C ASP A 96 4.69 7.58 5.01
N GLY A 97 4.81 6.25 5.11
CA GLY A 97 4.87 5.33 3.98
C GLY A 97 6.28 5.07 3.43
N GLU A 98 7.32 5.44 4.18
CA GLU A 98 8.72 5.15 3.87
C GLU A 98 9.07 3.71 4.26
N ILE A 99 9.89 3.03 3.46
CA ILE A 99 10.33 1.65 3.76
C ILE A 99 11.17 1.66 5.04
N ILE A 100 10.87 0.72 5.95
CA ILE A 100 11.71 0.49 7.13
C ILE A 100 12.84 -0.44 6.69
N GLU A 101 14.06 0.08 6.60
CA GLU A 101 15.27 -0.73 6.35
C GLU A 101 15.62 -1.54 7.62
N GLU A 102 15.93 -2.83 7.46
CA GLU A 102 16.43 -3.72 8.53
C GLU A 102 17.90 -3.45 8.90
#